data_AF-A0A9X3BRJ5-F1
#
_entry.id   AF-A0A9X3BRJ5-F1
#
_cell.length_a   1.000
_cell.length_b   1.000
_cell.length_c   1.000
_cell.angle_alpha   90.00
_cell.angle_beta   90.00
_cell.angle_gamma   90.00
#
_symmetry.space_group_name_H-M   'P 1'
#
loop_
_entity.id
_entity.type
_entity.pdbx_description
1 polymer ?
#
loop_
_entity_poly.entity_id
_entity_poly.type
_entity_poly.pdbx_seq_one_letter_code
_entity_poly.pdbx_strand_id
1 'polypeptide(L)'
;MDGTNTDADPAALAARVDTTRTCPRCGTVFDMPDRGRGRRPVWCSGACRRLASAERVAARNAGSAVTVVEVPRSHRPDSDARLAIPSMGTLARLFLSSPVHCRQLLDTLIYRYTHDTLHTELRADMEDFAVSIARQHALDQEPEYRAARGDVQRLRRHLQADADRAEERRREVATLRAESLAQTTLIAELRAELAHPTIPMLETSDGGTRDAPWGGDPDVRMSRQQRRAAARAAHKNE
;
A
#
# COMPACT_ATOMS: atom_id res chain seq x y z
N MET A 1 -7.44 31.75 -27.56
CA MET A 1 -8.39 31.56 -26.46
C MET A 1 -9.75 31.83 -27.04
N ASP A 2 -10.59 30.80 -27.09
CA ASP A 2 -12.04 30.86 -26.90
C ASP A 2 -12.58 29.49 -27.31
N GLY A 3 -12.73 28.66 -26.27
CA GLY A 3 -13.37 27.38 -26.36
C GLY A 3 -14.87 27.58 -26.45
N THR A 4 -15.45 27.08 -27.52
CA THR A 4 -16.89 26.84 -27.61
C THR A 4 -17.10 25.34 -27.68
N ASN A 5 -17.55 24.81 -26.54
CA ASN A 5 -18.24 23.54 -26.36
C ASN A 5 -18.97 23.14 -27.64
N THR A 6 -18.48 22.09 -28.30
CA THR A 6 -19.35 21.27 -29.14
C THR A 6 -19.92 20.21 -28.22
N ASP A 7 -21.23 20.30 -28.05
CA ASP A 7 -22.07 19.46 -27.23
C ASP A 7 -21.65 17.99 -27.25
N ALA A 8 -21.24 17.49 -26.08
CA ALA A 8 -21.22 16.07 -25.81
C ALA A 8 -22.66 15.58 -25.92
N ASP A 9 -22.98 14.97 -27.06
CA ASP A 9 -24.23 14.30 -27.34
C ASP A 9 -24.62 13.41 -26.14
N PRO A 10 -25.67 13.73 -25.37
CA PRO A 10 -26.05 12.95 -24.18
C PRO A 10 -26.49 11.53 -24.56
N ALA A 11 -26.67 11.23 -25.86
CA ALA A 11 -26.88 9.88 -26.37
C ALA A 11 -25.64 8.97 -26.24
N ALA A 12 -24.43 9.54 -26.14
CA ALA A 12 -23.19 8.75 -26.07
C ALA A 12 -22.88 8.20 -24.67
N LEU A 13 -23.54 8.68 -23.61
CA LEU A 13 -23.35 8.22 -22.22
C LEU A 13 -24.44 7.28 -21.69
N ALA A 14 -25.43 6.94 -22.52
CA ALA A 14 -26.29 5.80 -22.25
C ALA A 14 -25.55 4.54 -22.70
N ALA A 15 -24.80 3.93 -21.77
CA ALA A 15 -24.49 2.51 -21.88
C ALA A 15 -25.79 1.83 -22.32
N ARG A 16 -25.82 1.23 -23.52
CA ARG A 16 -26.97 0.52 -24.04
C ARG A 16 -27.34 -0.56 -23.02
N VAL A 17 -28.24 -0.21 -22.11
CA VAL A 17 -28.92 -1.19 -21.30
C VAL A 17 -29.80 -1.86 -22.33
N ASP A 18 -29.37 -3.02 -22.81
CA ASP A 18 -30.26 -3.89 -23.58
C ASP A 18 -31.43 -4.16 -22.63
N THR A 19 -32.52 -3.40 -22.80
CA THR A 19 -33.77 -3.49 -22.04
C THR A 19 -34.65 -4.55 -22.67
N THR A 20 -34.40 -4.93 -23.93
CA THR A 20 -35.16 -5.94 -24.67
C THR A 20 -34.33 -7.21 -24.92
N ARG A 21 -34.94 -8.38 -24.83
CA ARG A 21 -34.32 -9.67 -25.21
C ARG A 21 -35.28 -10.55 -26.01
N THR A 22 -34.74 -11.35 -26.92
CA THR A 22 -35.50 -12.35 -27.67
C THR A 22 -35.53 -13.68 -26.93
N CYS A 23 -36.72 -14.25 -26.71
CA CYS A 23 -36.88 -15.55 -26.08
C CYS A 23 -36.32 -16.66 -27.00
N PRO A 24 -35.36 -17.49 -26.54
CA PRO A 24 -34.76 -18.53 -27.38
C PRO A 24 -35.72 -19.63 -27.84
N ARG A 25 -36.89 -19.78 -27.20
CA ARG A 25 -37.86 -20.86 -27.48
C ARG A 25 -38.99 -20.44 -28.40
N CYS A 26 -39.54 -19.24 -28.21
CA CYS A 26 -40.69 -18.76 -29.01
C CYS A 26 -40.36 -17.57 -29.91
N GLY A 27 -39.12 -17.05 -29.88
CA GLY A 27 -38.70 -15.93 -30.71
C GLY A 27 -39.31 -14.57 -30.32
N THR A 28 -40.18 -14.52 -29.30
CA THR A 28 -40.81 -13.27 -28.86
C THR A 28 -39.79 -12.35 -28.18
N VAL A 29 -39.74 -11.09 -28.60
CA VAL A 29 -38.99 -10.03 -27.92
C VAL A 29 -39.76 -9.60 -26.67
N PHE A 30 -39.08 -9.51 -25.53
CA PHE A 30 -39.67 -9.11 -24.26
C PHE A 30 -38.76 -8.15 -23.51
N ASP A 31 -39.38 -7.29 -22.70
CA ASP A 31 -38.66 -6.31 -21.89
C ASP A 31 -38.15 -6.95 -20.59
N MET A 32 -36.88 -6.71 -20.29
CA MET A 32 -36.25 -7.09 -19.04
C MET A 32 -36.46 -5.98 -18.01
N PRO A 33 -36.77 -6.32 -16.76
CA PRO A 33 -36.89 -5.32 -15.70
C PRO A 33 -35.57 -4.56 -15.53
N ASP A 34 -35.64 -3.23 -15.59
CA ASP A 34 -34.48 -2.34 -15.59
C ASP A 34 -33.70 -2.36 -14.28
N ARG A 35 -34.37 -2.64 -13.16
CA ARG A 35 -33.76 -2.65 -11.83
C ARG A 35 -34.40 -3.72 -10.94
N GLY A 36 -33.65 -4.77 -10.66
CA GLY A 36 -34.00 -5.79 -9.68
C GLY A 36 -32.74 -6.52 -9.19
N ARG A 37 -32.68 -6.87 -7.89
CA ARG A 37 -31.64 -7.78 -7.41
C ARG A 37 -31.95 -9.18 -7.94
N GLY A 38 -31.05 -9.73 -8.75
CA GLY A 38 -31.18 -11.09 -9.28
C GLY A 38 -30.58 -11.27 -10.67
N ARG A 39 -30.56 -12.51 -11.16
CA ARG A 39 -30.12 -12.81 -12.54
C ARG A 39 -31.18 -12.32 -13.53
N ARG A 40 -30.75 -11.57 -14.55
CA ARG A 40 -31.62 -11.11 -15.64
C ARG A 40 -32.30 -12.32 -16.32
N PRO A 41 -33.62 -12.28 -16.55
CA PRO A 41 -34.33 -13.39 -17.16
C PRO A 41 -33.87 -13.63 -18.60
N VAL A 42 -33.91 -14.90 -19.03
CA VAL A 42 -33.55 -15.34 -20.39
C VAL A 42 -34.80 -15.70 -21.19
N TRP A 43 -35.89 -16.06 -20.52
CA TRP A 43 -37.15 -16.50 -21.12
C TRP A 43 -38.22 -15.44 -20.90
N CYS A 44 -39.10 -15.25 -21.89
CA CYS A 44 -40.22 -14.30 -21.79
C CYS A 44 -41.23 -14.68 -20.68
N SER A 45 -41.28 -15.95 -20.27
CA SER A 45 -42.17 -16.41 -19.19
C SER A 45 -41.66 -17.69 -18.53
N GLY A 46 -42.18 -17.98 -17.33
CA GLY A 46 -41.93 -19.25 -16.63
C GLY A 46 -42.47 -20.47 -17.39
N ALA A 47 -43.46 -20.30 -18.27
CA ALA A 47 -43.96 -21.37 -19.13
C ALA A 47 -42.93 -21.76 -20.21
N CYS A 48 -42.38 -20.77 -20.93
CA CYS A 48 -41.32 -21.01 -21.91
C CYS A 48 -40.07 -21.64 -21.28
N ARG A 49 -39.71 -21.22 -20.06
CA ARG A 49 -38.62 -21.84 -19.29
C ARG A 49 -38.87 -23.32 -18.97
N ARG A 50 -40.09 -23.66 -18.52
CA ARG A 50 -40.46 -25.03 -18.17
C ARG A 50 -40.50 -25.95 -19.40
N LEU A 51 -41.08 -25.47 -20.50
CA LEU A 51 -41.16 -26.22 -21.76
C LEU A 51 -39.76 -26.46 -22.36
N ALA A 52 -38.90 -25.44 -22.41
CA ALA A 52 -37.51 -25.62 -22.84
C ALA A 52 -36.69 -26.54 -21.91
N SER A 53 -37.05 -26.62 -20.62
CA SER A 53 -36.45 -27.60 -19.72
C SER A 53 -36.93 -29.02 -20.02
N ALA A 54 -38.24 -29.20 -20.25
CA ALA A 54 -38.82 -30.50 -20.60
C ALA A 54 -38.27 -31.01 -21.94
N GLU A 55 -38.16 -30.15 -22.96
CA GLU A 55 -37.57 -30.47 -24.27
C GLU A 55 -36.11 -30.94 -24.13
N ARG A 56 -35.29 -30.27 -23.31
CA ARG A 56 -33.90 -30.70 -23.04
C ARG A 56 -33.82 -32.03 -22.31
N VAL A 57 -34.72 -32.29 -21.37
CA VAL A 57 -34.77 -33.58 -20.65
C VAL A 57 -35.23 -34.69 -21.59
N ALA A 58 -36.25 -34.44 -22.41
CA ALA A 58 -36.74 -35.39 -23.42
C ALA A 58 -35.65 -35.72 -24.45
N ALA A 59 -34.93 -34.70 -24.96
CA ALA A 59 -33.82 -34.90 -25.90
C ALA A 59 -32.69 -35.74 -25.30
N ARG A 60 -32.32 -35.46 -24.04
CA ARG A 60 -31.31 -36.26 -23.32
C ARG A 60 -31.76 -37.72 -23.14
N ASN A 61 -33.02 -37.94 -22.77
CA ASN A 61 -33.56 -39.28 -22.55
C ASN A 61 -33.73 -40.06 -23.86
N ALA A 62 -34.02 -39.37 -24.97
CA ALA A 62 -34.13 -39.95 -26.31
C ALA A 62 -32.79 -40.10 -27.04
N GLY A 63 -31.67 -39.63 -26.43
CA GLY A 63 -30.34 -39.68 -27.03
C GLY A 63 -30.15 -38.76 -28.24
N SER A 64 -31.03 -37.77 -28.45
CA SER A 64 -30.92 -36.82 -29.56
C SER A 64 -29.97 -35.66 -29.24
N ALA A 65 -29.20 -35.24 -30.24
CA ALA A 65 -28.17 -34.21 -30.08
C ALA A 65 -28.82 -32.83 -29.79
N VAL A 66 -28.50 -32.26 -28.63
CA VAL A 66 -28.88 -30.89 -28.27
C VAL A 66 -27.93 -29.92 -28.98
N THR A 67 -28.41 -29.14 -29.94
CA THR A 67 -27.62 -28.12 -30.64
C THR A 67 -27.29 -26.97 -29.69
N VAL A 68 -26.02 -26.82 -29.32
CA VAL A 68 -25.53 -25.69 -28.54
C VAL A 68 -25.14 -24.58 -29.50
N VAL A 69 -25.87 -23.47 -29.47
CA VAL A 69 -25.49 -22.25 -30.20
C VAL A 69 -24.56 -21.44 -29.31
N GLU A 70 -23.28 -21.38 -29.67
CA GLU A 70 -22.34 -20.46 -29.03
C GLU A 70 -22.64 -19.03 -29.47
N VAL A 71 -23.09 -18.20 -28.52
CA VAL A 71 -23.26 -16.77 -28.75
C VAL A 71 -21.94 -16.08 -28.35
N PRO A 72 -21.21 -15.46 -29.29
CA PRO A 72 -20.00 -14.70 -28.96
C PRO A 72 -20.38 -13.59 -27.99
N ARG A 73 -19.85 -13.64 -26.76
CA ARG A 73 -20.00 -12.53 -25.83
C ARG A 73 -18.97 -11.48 -26.20
N SER A 74 -19.41 -10.26 -26.50
CA SER A 74 -18.52 -9.11 -26.56
C SER A 74 -17.83 -8.96 -25.19
N HIS A 75 -16.52 -9.20 -25.18
CA HIS A 75 -15.64 -9.07 -24.03
C HIS A 75 -15.81 -7.66 -23.42
N ARG A 76 -16.40 -7.57 -22.23
CA ARG A 76 -16.35 -6.34 -21.43
C ARG A 76 -14.89 -6.21 -20.95
N PRO A 77 -14.19 -5.08 -21.14
CA PRO A 77 -12.82 -4.94 -20.65
C PRO A 77 -12.82 -5.16 -19.14
N ASP A 78 -11.97 -6.08 -18.73
CA ASP A 78 -11.89 -6.58 -17.38
C ASP A 78 -11.35 -5.48 -16.46
N SER A 79 -12.13 -5.13 -15.44
CA SER A 79 -11.65 -4.34 -14.32
C SER A 79 -10.85 -5.27 -13.41
N ASP A 80 -9.63 -5.60 -13.87
CA ASP A 80 -8.78 -6.66 -13.35
C ASP A 80 -7.95 -6.18 -12.15
N ALA A 81 -8.65 -5.89 -11.04
CA ALA A 81 -8.04 -5.50 -9.77
C ALA A 81 -8.04 -6.65 -8.75
N ARG A 82 -8.24 -7.91 -9.14
CA ARG A 82 -8.26 -9.04 -8.19
C ARG A 82 -7.58 -10.28 -8.77
N LEU A 83 -6.36 -10.51 -8.26
CA LEU A 83 -5.50 -11.69 -8.40
C LEU A 83 -4.55 -11.65 -9.61
N ALA A 84 -3.53 -10.80 -9.51
CA ALA A 84 -2.32 -10.99 -10.30
C ALA A 84 -1.82 -12.43 -10.07
N ILE A 85 -1.77 -13.23 -11.15
CA ILE A 85 -1.11 -14.54 -11.13
C ILE A 85 0.28 -14.31 -10.55
N PRO A 86 0.67 -15.01 -9.47
CA PRO A 86 1.97 -14.81 -8.86
C PRO A 86 3.04 -15.09 -9.91
N SER A 87 3.97 -14.14 -10.07
CA SER A 87 5.09 -14.30 -10.99
C SER A 87 5.82 -15.62 -10.72
N MET A 88 6.50 -16.18 -11.73
CA MET A 88 7.30 -17.39 -11.56
C MET A 88 8.32 -17.27 -10.42
N GLY A 89 8.88 -16.06 -10.19
CA GLY A 89 9.76 -15.82 -9.04
C GLY A 89 9.05 -15.79 -7.68
N THR A 90 7.77 -15.46 -7.65
CA THR A 90 6.92 -15.56 -6.43
C THR A 90 6.54 -17.01 -6.17
N LEU A 91 6.15 -17.75 -7.21
CA LEU A 91 5.88 -19.19 -7.11
C LEU A 91 7.12 -19.97 -6.70
N ALA A 92 8.28 -19.68 -7.30
CA ALA A 92 9.55 -20.28 -6.90
C ALA A 92 9.88 -19.97 -5.43
N ARG A 93 9.69 -18.74 -4.96
CA ARG A 93 9.90 -18.41 -3.54
C ARG A 93 8.93 -19.14 -2.61
N LEU A 94 7.65 -19.21 -2.96
CA LEU A 94 6.64 -19.93 -2.17
C LEU A 94 6.92 -21.42 -2.14
N PHE A 95 7.26 -22.01 -3.29
CA PHE A 95 7.61 -23.42 -3.41
C PHE A 95 8.89 -23.73 -2.65
N LEU A 96 9.93 -22.90 -2.79
CA LEU A 96 11.21 -23.04 -2.09
C LEU A 96 11.12 -22.73 -0.58
N SER A 97 10.10 -22.01 -0.14
CA SER A 97 9.84 -21.75 1.29
C SER A 97 9.16 -22.91 2.00
N SER A 98 8.52 -23.84 1.28
CA SER A 98 7.87 -25.00 1.87
C SER A 98 8.81 -26.21 1.85
N PRO A 99 9.29 -26.68 3.01
CA PRO A 99 10.27 -27.77 3.07
C PRO A 99 9.74 -29.08 2.47
N VAL A 100 8.43 -29.30 2.53
CA VAL A 100 7.77 -30.49 1.96
C VAL A 100 7.80 -30.47 0.43
N HIS A 101 7.46 -29.33 -0.18
CA HIS A 101 7.43 -29.19 -1.64
C HIS A 101 8.84 -29.21 -2.24
N CYS A 102 9.81 -28.58 -1.56
CA CYS A 102 11.23 -28.71 -1.90
C CYS A 102 11.68 -30.17 -1.93
N ARG A 103 11.38 -30.93 -0.87
CA ARG A 103 11.77 -32.34 -0.78
C ARG A 103 11.15 -33.16 -1.91
N GLN A 104 9.85 -33.01 -2.17
CA GLN A 104 9.17 -33.72 -3.27
C GLN A 104 9.77 -33.41 -4.64
N LEU A 105 10.12 -32.15 -4.90
CA LEU A 105 10.77 -31.75 -6.15
C LEU A 105 12.17 -32.36 -6.27
N LEU A 106 12.98 -32.31 -5.20
CA LEU A 106 14.29 -32.94 -5.18
C LEU A 106 14.20 -34.45 -5.39
N ASP A 107 13.28 -35.14 -4.71
CA ASP A 107 13.06 -36.58 -4.89
C ASP A 107 12.67 -36.91 -6.34
N THR A 108 11.80 -36.10 -6.94
CA THR A 108 11.38 -36.26 -8.35
C THR A 108 12.54 -36.05 -9.32
N LEU A 109 13.38 -35.03 -9.08
CA LEU A 109 14.55 -34.74 -9.91
C LEU A 109 15.61 -35.83 -9.77
N ILE A 110 15.88 -36.30 -8.54
CA ILE A 110 16.79 -37.41 -8.27
C ILE A 110 16.31 -38.67 -8.99
N TYR A 111 15.01 -38.99 -8.88
CA TYR A 111 14.44 -40.14 -9.59
C TYR A 111 14.62 -40.03 -11.11
N ARG A 112 14.33 -38.86 -11.69
CA ARG A 112 14.48 -38.67 -13.15
C ARG A 112 15.94 -38.73 -13.60
N TYR A 113 16.85 -38.20 -12.80
CA TYR A 113 18.30 -38.25 -13.04
C TYR A 113 18.81 -39.69 -13.04
N THR A 114 18.45 -40.49 -12.03
CA THR A 114 18.89 -41.90 -11.93
C THR A 114 18.32 -42.79 -13.03
N HIS A 115 17.16 -42.44 -13.58
CA HIS A 115 16.51 -43.18 -14.66
C HIS A 115 16.79 -42.61 -16.06
N ASP A 116 17.73 -41.66 -16.18
CA ASP A 116 18.15 -41.04 -17.44
C ASP A 116 17.02 -40.35 -18.24
N THR A 117 15.91 -40.02 -17.57
CA THR A 117 14.72 -39.40 -18.19
C THR A 117 14.77 -37.88 -18.18
N LEU A 118 15.90 -37.33 -17.77
CA LEU A 118 16.09 -35.91 -17.51
C LEU A 118 16.65 -35.24 -18.77
N HIS A 119 16.05 -34.10 -19.15
CA HIS A 119 16.47 -33.31 -20.31
C HIS A 119 17.96 -32.92 -20.19
N THR A 120 18.71 -32.92 -21.29
CA THR A 120 20.16 -32.69 -21.30
C THR A 120 20.57 -31.38 -20.65
N GLU A 121 19.84 -30.29 -20.91
CA GLU A 121 20.08 -28.98 -20.27
C GLU A 121 19.88 -29.02 -18.75
N LEU A 122 18.75 -29.58 -18.28
CA LEU A 122 18.47 -29.67 -16.85
C LEU A 122 19.47 -30.59 -16.13
N ARG A 123 20.05 -31.57 -16.83
CA ARG A 123 21.11 -32.43 -16.30
C ARG A 123 22.39 -31.64 -16.09
N ALA A 124 22.81 -30.88 -17.10
CA ALA A 124 23.99 -30.02 -16.99
C ALA A 124 23.84 -29.02 -15.84
N ASP A 125 22.66 -28.38 -15.71
CA ASP A 125 22.37 -27.47 -14.60
C ASP A 125 22.45 -28.16 -13.22
N MET A 126 21.98 -29.42 -13.12
CA MET A 126 22.07 -30.20 -11.89
C MET A 126 23.53 -30.58 -11.55
N GLU A 127 24.34 -30.90 -12.55
CA GLU A 127 25.76 -31.20 -12.38
C GLU A 127 26.55 -29.95 -11.94
N ASP A 128 26.32 -28.81 -12.59
CA ASP A 128 26.89 -27.52 -12.19
C ASP A 128 26.50 -27.13 -10.77
N PHE A 129 25.22 -27.33 -10.41
CA PHE A 129 24.74 -27.12 -9.06
C PHE A 129 25.42 -28.06 -8.05
N ALA A 130 25.61 -29.34 -8.38
CA ALA A 130 26.31 -30.29 -7.53
C ALA A 130 27.78 -29.90 -7.32
N VAL A 131 28.48 -29.45 -8.39
CA VAL A 131 29.85 -28.92 -8.29
C VAL A 131 29.89 -27.68 -7.40
N SER A 132 28.92 -26.78 -7.52
CA SER A 132 28.82 -25.60 -6.66
C SER A 132 28.61 -25.97 -5.19
N ILE A 133 27.75 -26.96 -4.90
CA ILE A 133 27.56 -27.45 -3.53
C ILE A 133 28.85 -28.06 -2.98
N ALA A 134 29.51 -28.93 -3.76
CA ALA A 134 30.74 -29.57 -3.35
C ALA A 134 31.84 -28.54 -3.03
N ARG A 135 31.98 -27.51 -3.88
CA ARG A 135 32.89 -26.39 -3.66
C ARG A 135 32.54 -25.62 -2.38
N GLN A 136 31.27 -25.31 -2.17
CA GLN A 136 30.83 -24.59 -0.98
C GLN A 136 31.07 -25.42 0.30
N HIS A 137 30.86 -26.73 0.24
CA HIS A 137 31.16 -27.64 1.34
C HIS A 137 32.66 -27.70 1.64
N ALA A 138 33.51 -27.74 0.61
CA ALA A 138 34.97 -27.68 0.77
C ALA A 138 35.41 -26.37 1.45
N LEU A 139 34.88 -25.23 1.01
CA LEU A 139 35.13 -23.93 1.66
C LEU A 139 34.65 -23.92 3.12
N ASP A 140 33.47 -24.47 3.41
CA ASP A 140 32.96 -24.54 4.78
C ASP A 140 33.78 -25.48 5.69
N GLN A 141 34.58 -26.40 5.12
CA GLN A 141 35.56 -27.21 5.86
C GLN A 141 36.83 -26.43 6.20
N GLU A 142 37.21 -25.44 5.39
CA GLU A 142 38.36 -24.57 5.66
C GLU A 142 38.11 -23.68 6.89
N PRO A 143 38.99 -23.74 7.92
CA PRO A 143 38.77 -23.01 9.16
C PRO A 143 38.83 -21.48 8.96
N GLU A 144 39.68 -21.00 8.05
CA GLU A 144 39.84 -19.58 7.74
C GLU A 144 38.58 -19.01 7.07
N TYR A 145 38.03 -19.71 6.08
CA TYR A 145 36.78 -19.32 5.43
C TYR A 145 35.61 -19.30 6.41
N ARG A 146 35.52 -20.32 7.28
CA ARG A 146 34.49 -20.37 8.33
C ARG A 146 34.61 -19.20 9.31
N ALA A 147 35.83 -18.87 9.73
CA ALA A 147 36.09 -17.74 10.61
C ALA A 147 35.69 -16.41 9.95
N ALA A 148 36.14 -16.17 8.72
CA ALA A 148 35.83 -14.96 7.94
C ALA A 148 34.32 -14.80 7.72
N ARG A 149 33.62 -15.90 7.37
CA ARG A 149 32.16 -15.90 7.23
C ARG A 149 31.46 -15.54 8.55
N GLY A 150 31.97 -16.05 9.67
CA GLY A 150 31.51 -15.69 11.01
C GLY A 150 31.72 -14.21 11.35
N ASP A 151 32.86 -13.64 10.98
CA ASP A 151 33.16 -12.21 11.14
C ASP A 151 32.22 -11.33 10.32
N VAL A 152 31.99 -11.68 9.04
CA VAL A 152 31.03 -10.96 8.19
C VAL A 152 29.62 -11.00 8.79
N GLN A 153 29.19 -12.14 9.34
CA GLN A 153 27.89 -12.24 10.00
C GLN A 153 27.81 -11.43 11.31
N ARG A 154 28.89 -11.39 12.09
CA ARG A 154 28.99 -10.51 13.26
C ARG A 154 28.91 -9.04 12.86
N LEU A 155 29.66 -8.63 11.84
CA LEU A 155 29.65 -7.27 11.33
C LEU A 155 28.26 -6.86 10.83
N ARG A 156 27.58 -7.72 10.06
CA ARG A 156 26.21 -7.44 9.61
C ARG A 156 25.23 -7.22 10.77
N ARG A 157 25.29 -8.07 11.81
CA ARG A 157 24.45 -7.89 13.01
C ARG A 157 24.77 -6.60 13.74
N HIS A 158 26.05 -6.24 13.83
CA HIS A 158 26.48 -5.00 14.46
C HIS A 158 25.95 -3.77 13.71
N LEU A 159 26.14 -3.73 12.39
CA LEU A 159 25.65 -2.65 11.53
C LEU A 159 24.12 -2.54 11.58
N GLN A 160 23.40 -3.66 11.62
CA GLN A 160 21.95 -3.64 11.79
C GLN A 160 21.55 -3.02 13.13
N ALA A 161 22.18 -3.43 14.23
CA ALA A 161 21.91 -2.86 15.54
C ALA A 161 22.24 -1.37 15.62
N ASP A 162 23.30 -0.91 14.92
CA ASP A 162 23.62 0.51 14.82
C ASP A 162 22.58 1.29 14.03
N ALA A 163 22.09 0.73 12.92
CA ALA A 163 21.01 1.34 12.15
C ALA A 163 19.72 1.46 12.99
N ASP A 164 19.37 0.42 13.73
CA ASP A 164 18.19 0.41 14.60
C ASP A 164 18.33 1.45 15.73
N ARG A 165 19.49 1.52 16.38
CA ARG A 165 19.79 2.55 17.40
C ARG A 165 19.75 3.96 16.83
N ALA A 166 20.25 4.17 15.62
CA ALA A 166 20.24 5.48 14.97
C ALA A 166 18.80 5.92 14.67
N GLU A 167 17.95 4.98 14.25
CA GLU A 167 16.54 5.21 13.98
C GLU A 167 15.76 5.51 15.27
N GLU A 168 16.04 4.79 16.36
CA GLU A 168 15.46 5.08 17.67
C GLU A 168 15.81 6.50 18.15
N ARG A 169 17.08 6.91 18.07
CA ARG A 169 17.51 8.26 18.39
C ARG A 169 16.83 9.33 17.53
N ARG A 170 16.61 9.04 16.24
CA ARG A 170 15.89 9.97 15.35
C ARG A 170 14.44 10.16 15.79
N ARG A 171 13.77 9.10 16.20
CA ARG A 171 12.40 9.16 16.74
C ARG A 171 12.36 9.97 18.03
N GLU A 172 13.29 9.71 18.95
CA GLU A 172 13.39 10.46 20.20
C GLU A 172 13.60 11.97 19.95
N VAL A 173 14.54 12.33 19.07
CA VAL A 173 14.78 13.73 18.68
C VAL A 173 13.54 14.36 18.03
N ALA A 174 12.78 13.60 17.23
CA ALA A 174 11.55 14.08 16.64
C ALA A 174 10.49 14.38 17.70
N THR A 175 10.31 13.49 18.68
CA THR A 175 9.42 13.69 19.83
C THR A 175 9.80 14.92 20.63
N LEU A 176 11.07 15.05 21.04
CA LEU A 176 11.55 16.19 21.82
C LEU A 176 11.38 17.52 21.08
N ARG A 177 11.55 17.53 19.75
CA ARG A 177 11.29 18.73 18.93
C ARG A 177 9.81 19.10 18.91
N ALA A 178 8.92 18.12 18.82
CA ALA A 178 7.48 18.36 18.86
C ALA A 178 7.04 18.91 20.23
N GLU A 179 7.55 18.35 21.32
CA GLU A 179 7.31 18.83 22.68
C GLU A 179 7.85 20.25 22.89
N SER A 180 9.08 20.52 22.45
CA SER A 180 9.68 21.84 22.54
C SER A 180 8.87 22.89 21.77
N LEU A 181 8.39 22.54 20.56
CA LEU A 181 7.50 23.40 19.79
C LEU A 181 6.22 23.71 20.58
N ALA A 182 5.55 22.68 21.12
CA ALA A 182 4.32 22.84 21.89
C ALA A 182 4.51 23.70 23.15
N GLN A 183 5.65 23.58 23.82
CA GLN A 183 5.98 24.45 24.95
C GLN A 183 6.21 25.90 24.50
N THR A 184 6.91 26.12 23.38
CA THR A 184 7.12 27.47 22.87
C THR A 184 5.81 28.15 22.44
N THR A 185 4.85 27.40 21.87
CA THR A 185 3.53 27.93 21.54
C THR A 185 2.73 28.28 22.80
N LEU A 186 2.71 27.39 23.81
CA LEU A 186 2.04 27.66 25.09
C LEU A 186 2.62 28.90 25.79
N ILE A 187 3.94 29.06 25.80
CA ILE A 187 4.60 30.25 26.37
C ILE A 187 4.19 31.51 25.60
N ALA A 188 4.07 31.44 24.27
CA ALA A 188 3.62 32.57 23.47
C ALA A 188 2.15 32.94 23.77
N GLU A 189 1.27 31.94 23.92
CA GLU A 189 -0.13 32.13 24.32
C GLU A 189 -0.23 32.78 25.70
N LEU A 190 0.43 32.22 26.72
CA LEU A 190 0.44 32.80 28.07
C LEU A 190 1.00 34.22 28.10
N ARG A 191 2.03 34.51 27.29
CA ARG A 191 2.55 35.88 27.16
C ARG A 191 1.55 36.82 26.51
N ALA A 192 0.79 36.35 25.51
CA ALA A 192 -0.26 37.15 24.87
C ALA A 192 -1.43 37.43 25.82
N GLU A 193 -1.82 36.45 26.65
CA GLU A 193 -2.82 36.61 27.72
C GLU A 193 -2.35 37.62 28.77
N LEU A 194 -1.11 37.50 29.26
CA LEU A 194 -0.55 38.45 30.22
C LEU A 194 -0.40 39.88 29.64
N ALA A 195 -0.16 40.01 28.33
CA ALA A 195 -0.06 41.31 27.66
C ALA A 195 -1.43 41.98 27.43
N HIS A 196 -2.52 41.22 27.46
CA HIS A 196 -3.89 41.73 27.41
C HIS A 196 -4.59 41.40 28.73
N PRO A 197 -4.21 42.04 29.85
CA PRO A 197 -4.88 41.81 31.12
C PRO A 197 -6.34 42.21 30.95
N THR A 198 -7.23 41.23 30.90
CA THR A 198 -8.67 41.46 31.02
C THR A 198 -8.90 41.92 32.45
N ILE A 199 -8.72 43.22 32.70
CA ILE A 199 -9.11 43.85 33.96
C ILE A 199 -10.63 43.68 34.01
N PRO A 200 -11.18 42.90 34.95
CA PRO A 200 -12.62 42.96 35.18
C PRO A 200 -12.89 44.40 35.62
N MET A 201 -13.73 45.10 34.86
CA MET A 201 -14.25 46.40 35.28
C MET A 201 -14.94 46.24 36.63
N LEU A 202 -14.20 46.44 37.70
CA LEU A 202 -14.75 46.79 38.99
C LEU A 202 -15.11 48.27 38.89
N GLU A 203 -16.41 48.57 38.88
CA GLU A 203 -16.91 49.90 39.12
C GLU A 203 -16.47 50.32 40.54
N THR A 204 -15.35 51.03 40.64
CA THR A 204 -15.01 51.78 41.85
C THR A 204 -15.40 53.22 41.61
N SER A 205 -16.57 53.57 42.13
CA SER A 205 -16.86 54.91 42.62
C SER A 205 -15.81 55.35 43.65
N ASP A 206 -15.53 56.65 43.64
CA ASP A 206 -14.86 57.46 44.65
C ASP A 206 -13.32 57.45 44.75
N GLY A 207 -12.75 58.52 44.17
CA GLY A 207 -12.02 59.54 44.93
C GLY A 207 -10.68 59.15 45.58
N GLY A 208 -9.57 59.60 44.98
CA GLY A 208 -8.31 59.68 45.73
C GLY A 208 -7.06 59.79 44.86
N THR A 209 -6.60 61.03 44.70
CA THR A 209 -5.18 61.46 44.68
C THR A 209 -4.15 60.65 43.88
N ARG A 210 -3.70 61.27 42.78
CA ARG A 210 -2.48 60.94 42.04
C ARG A 210 -1.26 61.04 42.95
N ASP A 211 -0.50 59.94 43.05
CA ASP A 211 0.95 59.96 43.23
C ASP A 211 1.52 58.71 42.55
N ALA A 212 2.27 58.92 41.45
CA ALA A 212 2.97 57.88 40.73
C ALA A 212 4.46 57.98 41.04
N PRO A 213 5.09 56.95 41.63
CA PRO A 213 6.53 56.81 41.63
C PRO A 213 6.93 55.78 40.56
N TRP A 214 7.23 56.25 39.35
CA TRP A 214 7.98 55.45 38.38
C TRP A 214 9.46 55.42 38.82
N GLY A 215 9.78 54.53 39.75
CA GLY A 215 11.14 54.08 40.01
C GLY A 215 11.49 53.01 38.97
N GLY A 216 12.22 53.41 37.93
CA GLY A 216 12.77 52.48 36.94
C GLY A 216 13.91 51.67 37.55
N ASP A 217 13.73 50.36 37.69
CA ASP A 217 14.76 49.43 38.13
C ASP A 217 15.53 48.90 36.90
N PRO A 218 16.86 49.11 36.79
CA PRO A 218 17.64 48.71 35.63
C PRO A 218 18.32 47.36 35.90
N ASP A 219 17.58 46.26 35.88
CA ASP A 219 18.20 44.92 35.88
C ASP A 219 17.72 44.05 34.72
N VAL A 220 17.83 44.60 33.51
CA VAL A 220 17.79 43.81 32.28
C VAL A 220 19.14 43.11 32.14
N ARG A 221 19.21 41.83 32.55
CA ARG A 221 20.34 40.93 32.30
C ARG A 221 20.69 40.92 30.81
N MET A 222 21.66 41.74 30.41
CA MET A 222 22.08 41.87 29.03
C MET A 222 22.69 40.56 28.49
N SER A 223 22.24 40.17 27.30
CA SER A 223 22.80 39.07 26.51
C SER A 223 24.30 39.28 26.28
N ARG A 224 25.08 38.18 26.19
CA ARG A 224 26.52 38.23 25.85
C ARG A 224 26.80 39.03 24.57
N GLN A 225 25.86 39.02 23.62
CA GLN A 225 26.01 39.74 22.36
C GLN A 225 25.84 41.26 22.55
N GLN A 226 24.94 41.68 23.42
CA GLN A 226 24.72 43.10 23.76
C GLN A 226 25.91 43.69 24.52
N ARG A 227 26.52 42.93 25.44
CA ARG A 227 27.77 43.34 26.12
C ARG A 227 28.92 43.58 25.14
N ARG A 228 29.04 42.75 24.10
CA ARG A 228 30.06 42.94 23.05
C ARG A 228 29.78 44.12 22.11
N ALA A 229 28.53 44.55 22.01
CA ALA A 229 28.15 45.73 21.23
C ALA A 229 28.45 47.02 22.04
N ALA A 230 28.09 47.05 23.33
CA ALA A 230 28.38 48.17 24.21
C ALA A 230 29.89 48.45 24.36
N ALA A 231 30.70 47.39 24.53
CA ALA A 231 32.16 47.52 24.61
C ALA A 231 32.79 48.10 23.34
N ARG A 232 32.22 47.80 22.15
CA ARG A 232 32.69 48.36 20.88
C ARG A 232 32.28 49.82 20.68
N ALA A 233 31.13 50.22 21.22
CA ALA A 233 30.69 51.61 21.19
C ALA A 233 31.53 52.50 22.11
N ALA A 234 31.93 51.99 23.29
CA ALA A 234 32.79 52.73 24.23
C ALA A 234 34.18 53.01 23.65
N HIS A 235 34.76 52.06 22.92
CA HIS A 235 36.11 52.20 22.33
C HIS A 235 36.17 53.12 21.09
N LYS A 236 35.03 53.60 20.59
CA LYS A 236 34.95 54.49 19.42
C LYS A 236 34.89 55.98 19.80
N ASN A 237 34.75 56.27 21.10
CA ASN A 237 34.64 57.62 21.64
C ASN A 237 35.88 58.05 22.46
N GLU A 238 36.98 57.28 22.39
CA GLU A 238 38.35 57.70 22.74
C GLU A 238 39.14 57.96 21.45
#